data_AF-A0A1J5C0H9-F1
#
_entry.id   AF-A0A1J5C0H9-F1
#
_cell.length_a   1.000
_cell.length_b   1.000
_cell.length_c   1.000
_cell.angle_alpha   90.00
_cell.angle_beta   90.00
_cell.angle_gamma   90.00
#
_symmetry.space_group_name_H-M   'P 1'
#
loop_
_entity.id
_entity.type
_entity.pdbx_description
1 polymer ?
#
loop_
_entity_poly.entity_id
_entity_poly.type
_entity_poly.pdbx_seq_one_letter_code
_entity_poly.pdbx_strand_id
1 'polypeptide(L)'
;MRAIEAAIKESEATHFGEIRFAVEASLDPMALLQGRSARERAVEVFSQLRVWDTERNNGVLIYLLLADRRVEIVADRGIHRDVGLPGWEVICREMERSFRQGRFEQGVVEG
;
A
#
# COMPACT_ATOMS: atom_id res chain seq x y z
N MET A 1 7.11 7.82 -12.42
CA MET A 1 5.64 7.82 -12.21
C MET A 1 4.92 6.88 -13.16
N ARG A 2 5.07 6.98 -14.49
CA ARG A 2 4.35 6.11 -15.46
C ARG A 2 4.59 4.60 -15.36
N ALA A 3 5.79 4.17 -14.93
CA ALA A 3 6.12 2.74 -14.85
C ALA A 3 5.47 2.05 -13.64
N ILE A 4 5.29 2.76 -12.52
CA ILE A 4 4.53 2.26 -11.36
C ILE A 4 3.05 2.12 -11.72
N GLU A 5 2.47 3.11 -12.41
CA GLU A 5 1.08 3.04 -12.89
C GLU A 5 0.85 1.87 -13.86
N ALA A 6 1.80 1.61 -14.76
CA ALA A 6 1.73 0.49 -15.71
C ALA A 6 1.85 -0.88 -15.00
N ALA A 7 2.78 -0.99 -14.05
CA ALA A 7 2.95 -2.16 -13.20
C ALA A 7 1.69 -2.49 -12.38
N ILE A 8 1.07 -1.46 -11.78
CA ILE A 8 -0.20 -1.60 -11.06
C ILE A 8 -1.28 -2.12 -12.01
N LYS A 9 -1.40 -1.53 -13.21
CA LYS A 9 -2.42 -1.92 -14.19
C LYS A 9 -2.25 -3.35 -14.71
N GLU A 10 -1.02 -3.86 -14.77
CA GLU A 10 -0.71 -5.23 -15.18
C GLU A 10 -0.95 -6.23 -14.04
N SER A 11 -0.69 -5.83 -12.78
CA SER A 11 -1.05 -6.61 -11.57
C SER A 11 -2.58 -6.64 -11.32
N GLU A 12 -3.29 -5.54 -11.60
CA GLU A 12 -4.76 -5.43 -11.56
C GLU A 12 -5.48 -6.42 -12.49
N ALA A 13 -4.81 -6.87 -13.57
CA ALA A 13 -5.36 -7.91 -14.45
C ALA A 13 -5.37 -9.31 -13.78
N THR A 14 -4.62 -9.49 -12.70
CA THR A 14 -4.43 -10.76 -12.00
C THR A 14 -5.04 -10.74 -10.59
N HIS A 15 -5.13 -9.55 -9.97
CA HIS A 15 -5.71 -9.34 -8.65
C HIS A 15 -7.06 -8.62 -8.74
N PHE A 16 -8.11 -9.24 -8.21
CA PHE A 16 -9.49 -8.76 -8.24
C PHE A 16 -9.76 -7.44 -7.47
N GLY A 17 -8.75 -6.68 -7.04
CA GLY A 17 -8.87 -5.46 -6.23
C GLY A 17 -8.47 -4.19 -6.96
N GLU A 18 -9.10 -3.07 -6.62
CA GLU A 18 -8.65 -1.75 -7.09
C GLU A 18 -7.47 -1.28 -6.23
N ILE A 19 -6.29 -1.14 -6.83
CA ILE A 19 -5.06 -0.83 -6.10
C ILE A 19 -4.76 0.67 -6.21
N ARG A 20 -4.57 1.34 -5.06
CA ARG A 20 -4.04 2.72 -5.00
C ARG A 20 -2.69 2.74 -4.32
N PHE A 21 -1.79 3.53 -4.88
CA PHE A 21 -0.44 3.72 -4.35
C PHE A 21 -0.28 5.16 -3.85
N ALA A 22 0.06 5.31 -2.57
CA ALA A 22 0.33 6.61 -1.96
C ALA A 22 1.77 6.64 -1.45
N VAL A 23 2.50 7.70 -1.82
CA VAL A 23 3.91 7.87 -1.45
C VAL A 23 4.05 9.18 -0.70
N GLU A 24 4.60 9.10 0.50
CA GLU A 24 5.01 10.27 1.28
C GLU A 24 6.53 10.20 1.52
N ALA A 25 7.18 11.37 1.52
CA ALA A 25 8.62 11.45 1.76
C ALA A 25 8.97 10.98 3.17
N SER A 26 8.21 11.42 4.16
CA SER A 26 8.30 11.02 5.57
C SER A 26 6.97 11.33 6.25
N LEU A 27 6.75 10.78 7.45
CA LEU A 27 5.68 11.26 8.31
C LEU A 27 5.92 12.73 8.71
N ASP A 28 4.84 13.45 8.98
CA ASP A 28 4.90 14.81 9.52
C ASP A 28 5.68 14.78 10.87
N PRO A 29 6.70 15.62 11.06
CA PRO A 29 7.48 15.65 12.30
C PRO A 29 6.63 15.86 13.56
N MET A 30 5.55 16.63 13.46
CA MET A 30 4.61 16.84 14.57
C MET A 30 3.80 15.58 14.85
N ALA A 31 3.39 14.84 13.81
CA ALA A 31 2.70 13.57 13.96
C ALA A 31 3.60 12.50 14.61
N LEU A 32 4.90 12.48 14.24
CA LEU A 32 5.89 11.62 14.88
C LEU A 32 6.06 11.95 16.37
N LEU A 33 6.12 13.24 16.73
CA LEU A 33 6.18 13.70 18.13
C LEU A 33 4.93 13.33 18.93
N GLN A 34 3.78 13.21 18.27
CA GLN A 34 2.53 12.76 18.87
C GLN A 34 2.40 11.22 18.94
N GLY A 35 3.46 10.48 18.57
CA GLY A 35 3.47 9.02 18.62
C GLY A 35 2.67 8.35 17.51
N ARG A 36 2.30 9.10 16.47
CA ARG A 36 1.47 8.58 15.38
C ARG A 36 2.27 7.61 14.49
N SER A 37 1.69 6.46 14.24
CA SER A 37 2.29 5.38 13.45
C SER A 37 2.05 5.54 11.95
N ALA A 38 2.91 4.91 11.14
CA ALA A 38 2.74 4.79 9.71
C ALA A 38 1.40 4.12 9.33
N ARG A 39 0.98 3.12 10.12
CA ARG A 39 -0.30 2.43 9.99
C ARG A 39 -1.49 3.38 10.12
N GLU A 40 -1.50 4.23 11.15
CA GLU A 40 -2.56 5.23 11.34
C GLU A 40 -2.56 6.28 10.22
N ARG A 41 -1.40 6.61 9.65
CA ARG A 41 -1.32 7.45 8.45
C ARG A 41 -1.88 6.78 7.21
N ALA A 42 -1.55 5.51 6.99
CA ALA A 42 -2.09 4.74 5.88
C ALA A 42 -3.62 4.64 5.95
N VAL A 43 -4.22 4.44 7.13
CA VAL A 43 -5.68 4.37 7.30
C VAL A 43 -6.36 5.72 7.00
N GLU A 44 -5.77 6.83 7.42
CA GLU A 44 -6.28 8.16 7.05
C GLU A 44 -6.21 8.39 5.54
N VAL A 45 -5.07 8.07 4.91
CA VAL A 45 -4.90 8.23 3.47
C VAL A 45 -5.90 7.35 2.71
N PHE A 46 -6.15 6.13 3.17
CA PHE A 46 -7.16 5.21 2.61
C PHE A 46 -8.55 5.84 2.62
N SER A 47 -8.88 6.56 3.69
CA SER A 47 -10.16 7.25 3.85
C SER A 47 -10.23 8.52 2.98
N GLN A 48 -9.16 9.33 2.96
CA GLN A 48 -9.04 10.57 2.19
C GLN A 48 -9.14 10.30 0.69
N LEU A 49 -8.48 9.25 0.21
CA LEU A 49 -8.49 8.83 -1.19
C LEU A 49 -9.71 7.99 -1.56
N ARG A 50 -10.64 7.76 -0.62
CA ARG A 50 -11.85 6.93 -0.82
C ARG A 50 -11.54 5.58 -1.48
N VAL A 51 -10.53 4.89 -0.97
CA VAL A 51 -10.11 3.58 -1.51
C VAL A 51 -11.18 2.52 -1.27
N TRP A 52 -11.98 2.67 -0.22
CA TRP A 52 -13.14 1.81 0.06
C TRP A 52 -14.34 2.03 -0.89
N ASP A 53 -14.36 3.11 -1.65
CA ASP A 53 -15.49 3.47 -2.53
C ASP A 53 -15.41 2.70 -3.85
N THR A 54 -15.53 1.37 -3.73
CA THR A 54 -15.48 0.40 -4.82
C THR A 54 -16.73 -0.46 -4.75
N GLU A 55 -17.30 -0.83 -5.90
CA GLU A 55 -18.54 -1.61 -5.95
C GLU A 55 -18.44 -2.95 -5.22
N ARG A 56 -17.22 -3.52 -5.15
CA ARG A 56 -16.96 -4.86 -4.59
C ARG A 56 -16.30 -4.85 -3.22
N ASN A 57 -16.09 -3.69 -2.60
CA ASN A 57 -15.31 -3.54 -1.36
C ASN A 57 -13.92 -4.19 -1.48
N ASN A 58 -13.27 -4.02 -2.63
CA ASN A 58 -12.04 -4.69 -3.02
C ASN A 58 -10.86 -3.72 -3.14
N GLY A 59 -11.00 -2.50 -2.62
CA GLY A 59 -9.94 -1.50 -2.63
C GLY A 59 -8.76 -1.85 -1.74
N VAL A 60 -7.55 -1.63 -2.25
CA VAL A 60 -6.29 -1.81 -1.51
C VAL A 60 -5.45 -0.54 -1.63
N LEU A 61 -4.99 -0.01 -0.51
CA LEU A 61 -3.97 1.03 -0.46
C LEU A 61 -2.64 0.42 -0.08
N ILE A 62 -1.64 0.68 -0.91
CA ILE A 62 -0.23 0.51 -0.57
C ILE A 62 0.33 1.89 -0.23
N TYR A 63 0.77 2.07 1.01
CA TYR A 63 1.28 3.32 1.53
C TYR A 63 2.78 3.21 1.81
N LEU A 64 3.59 4.05 1.15
CA LEU A 64 5.05 4.04 1.22
C LEU A 64 5.59 5.32 1.87
N LEU A 65 6.40 5.14 2.92
CA LEU A 65 7.24 6.18 3.49
C LEU A 65 8.67 6.05 2.96
N LEU A 66 9.12 6.98 2.12
CA LEU A 66 10.41 6.89 1.44
C LEU A 66 11.61 7.00 2.39
N ALA A 67 11.57 7.95 3.33
CA ALA A 67 12.64 8.17 4.30
C ALA A 67 12.81 6.96 5.23
N ASP A 68 11.69 6.37 5.65
CA ASP A 68 11.67 5.23 6.56
C ASP A 68 11.80 3.88 5.84
N ARG A 69 11.70 3.89 4.50
CA ARG A 69 11.63 2.69 3.64
C ARG A 69 10.62 1.66 4.16
N ARG A 70 9.48 2.16 4.65
CA ARG A 70 8.41 1.36 5.25
C ARG A 70 7.20 1.30 4.32
N VAL A 71 6.57 0.13 4.27
CA VAL A 71 5.34 -0.10 3.52
C VAL A 71 4.23 -0.47 4.49
N GLU A 72 3.03 0.06 4.24
CA GLU A 72 1.81 -0.32 4.94
C GLU A 72 0.74 -0.69 3.92
N ILE A 73 0.10 -1.85 4.08
CA ILE A 73 -1.00 -2.29 3.21
C ILE A 73 -2.31 -2.19 3.99
N VAL A 74 -3.23 -1.38 3.49
CA VAL A 74 -4.59 -1.23 4.04
C VAL A 74 -5.58 -1.71 2.99
N ALA A 75 -6.31 -2.77 3.30
CA ALA A 75 -7.24 -3.40 2.38
C ALA A 75 -8.68 -3.32 2.91
N ASP A 76 -9.63 -3.18 2.00
CA ASP A 76 -11.04 -3.25 2.31
C ASP A 76 -11.47 -4.68 2.67
N ARG A 77 -12.57 -4.79 3.39
CA ARG A 77 -13.11 -6.03 3.98
C ARG A 77 -13.53 -7.08 2.95
N GLY A 78 -13.80 -6.70 1.69
CA GLY A 78 -14.07 -7.68 0.62
C GLY A 78 -12.82 -8.51 0.34
N ILE A 79 -11.79 -7.87 -0.19
CA ILE A 79 -10.51 -8.53 -0.54
C ILE A 79 -9.75 -9.04 0.69
N HIS A 80 -9.91 -8.39 1.85
CA HIS A 80 -9.30 -8.88 3.09
C HIS A 80 -9.83 -10.25 3.52
N ARG A 81 -11.09 -10.59 3.22
CA ARG A 81 -11.64 -11.93 3.51
C ARG A 81 -11.01 -13.03 2.67
N ASP A 82 -10.63 -12.72 1.44
CA ASP A 82 -10.07 -13.69 0.50
C ASP A 82 -8.56 -13.92 0.76
N VAL A 83 -7.82 -12.85 1.03
CA VAL A 83 -6.35 -12.90 1.23
C VAL A 83 -5.99 -13.24 2.68
N GLY A 84 -6.74 -12.72 3.65
CA GLY A 84 -6.48 -12.87 5.08
C GLY A 84 -5.21 -12.15 5.55
N LEU A 85 -5.06 -12.04 6.87
CA LEU A 85 -3.91 -11.37 7.50
C LEU A 85 -2.55 -11.98 7.08
N PRO A 86 -2.36 -13.32 7.05
CA PRO A 86 -1.08 -13.91 6.67
C PRO A 86 -0.66 -13.59 5.23
N GLY A 87 -1.61 -13.50 4.30
CA GLY A 87 -1.32 -13.14 2.91
C GLY A 87 -0.78 -11.72 2.78
N TRP A 88 -1.42 -10.76 3.47
CA TRP A 88 -0.95 -9.37 3.49
C TRP A 88 0.43 -9.21 4.12
N GLU A 89 0.75 -10.00 5.16
CA GLU A 89 2.08 -9.99 5.76
C GLU A 89 3.17 -10.46 4.81
N VAL A 90 2.89 -11.49 4.00
CA VAL A 90 3.83 -12.00 2.99
C VAL A 90 4.07 -10.92 1.93
N ILE A 91 3.00 -10.39 1.34
CA ILE A 91 3.08 -9.33 0.32
C ILE A 91 3.86 -8.14 0.87
N CYS A 92 3.51 -7.65 2.06
CA CYS A 92 4.18 -6.51 2.68
C CYS A 92 5.69 -6.76 2.83
N ARG A 93 6.10 -7.95 3.30
CA ARG A 93 7.53 -8.30 3.46
C ARG A 93 8.27 -8.36 2.13
N GLU A 94 7.65 -8.85 1.07
CA GLU A 94 8.24 -8.91 -0.27
C GLU A 94 8.42 -7.51 -0.85
N MET A 95 7.39 -6.67 -0.75
CA MET A 95 7.46 -5.26 -1.15
C MET A 95 8.55 -4.51 -0.37
N GLU A 96 8.58 -4.65 0.96
CA GLU A 96 9.61 -4.03 1.82
C GLU A 96 11.02 -4.45 1.42
N ARG A 97 11.24 -5.74 1.10
CA ARG A 97 12.54 -6.24 0.67
C ARG A 97 13.01 -5.54 -0.61
N SER A 98 12.14 -5.43 -1.60
CA SER A 98 12.44 -4.78 -2.88
C SER A 98 12.64 -3.27 -2.72
N PHE A 99 11.85 -2.62 -1.87
CA PHE A 99 11.95 -1.18 -1.61
C PHE A 99 13.20 -0.81 -0.81
N ARG A 100 13.64 -1.67 0.13
CA ARG A 100 14.92 -1.49 0.84
C ARG A 100 16.12 -1.50 -0.10
N GLN A 101 15.98 -2.16 -1.26
CA GLN A 101 16.99 -2.23 -2.30
C GLN A 101 16.84 -1.11 -3.36
N GLY A 102 15.94 -0.15 -3.15
CA GLY A 102 15.67 0.96 -4.07
C GLY A 102 14.89 0.54 -5.32
N ARG A 103 14.42 -0.71 -5.38
CA ARG A 103 13.71 -1.28 -6.54
C ARG A 103 12.20 -1.17 -6.33
N PHE A 104 11.71 0.06 -6.34
CA PHE A 104 10.32 0.38 -6.03
C PHE A 104 9.34 -0.17 -7.08
N GLU A 105 9.64 -0.01 -8.37
CA GLU A 105 8.79 -0.57 -9.43
C GLU A 105 8.72 -2.09 -9.34
N GLN A 106 9.87 -2.74 -9.13
CA GLN A 106 9.94 -4.19 -9.01
C GLN A 106 9.20 -4.70 -7.77
N GLY A 107 9.31 -4.01 -6.63
CA GLY A 107 8.56 -4.35 -5.43
C GLY A 107 7.05 -4.21 -5.57
N VAL A 108 6.56 -3.36 -6.47
CA VAL A 108 5.13 -3.23 -6.77
C VAL A 108 4.64 -4.29 -7.77
N VAL A 109 5.53 -4.76 -8.66
CA VAL A 109 5.19 -5.82 -9.63
C VAL A 109 5.25 -7.22 -9.01
N GLU A 110 6.26 -7.46 -8.16
CA GLU A 110 6.56 -8.81 -7.64
C GLU A 110 5.80 -9.16 -6.36
N GLY A 111 5.34 -8.17 -5.59
CA GLY A 111 4.52 -8.36 -4.38
C GLY A 111 3.04 -8.29 -4.70
#